data_AF-A0A3A8NGZ2-F1
#
_entry.id   AF-A0A3A8NGZ2-F1
#
_cell.length_a   1.000
_cell.length_b   1.000
_cell.length_c   1.000
_cell.angle_alpha   90.00
_cell.angle_beta   90.00
_cell.angle_gamma   90.00
#
_symmetry.space_group_name_H-M   'P 1'
#
loop_
_entity.id
_entity.type
_entity.pdbx_description
1 polymer ?
#
loop_
_entity_poly.entity_id
_entity_poly.type
_entity_poly.pdbx_seq_one_letter_code
_entity_poly.pdbx_strand_id
1 'polypeptide(L)' 'MRFAYHQRLSVAEQRVYRQGDAVTKVPLRRPATPRPWVEGVRESSLFQQRVPPAGAPKRREAADTGKWSTSTRRGGR' A
#
# COMPACT_ATOMS: atom_id res chain seq x y z
N MET A 1 -1.27 12.40 -5.24
CA MET A 1 -1.05 11.25 -6.17
C MET A 1 -2.36 10.48 -6.27
N ARG A 2 -2.77 10.03 -7.45
CA ARG A 2 -4.02 9.28 -7.63
C ARG A 2 -3.70 7.78 -7.61
N PHE A 3 -4.17 7.07 -6.59
CA PHE A 3 -3.94 5.64 -6.45
C PHE A 3 -4.51 4.88 -7.66
N ALA A 4 -3.65 4.19 -8.41
CA ALA A 4 -3.96 3.68 -9.75
C ALA A 4 -5.11 2.66 -9.79
N TYR A 5 -5.46 2.06 -8.64
CA TYR A 5 -6.46 1.00 -8.55
C TYR A 5 -7.83 1.47 -8.05
N HIS A 6 -8.05 2.78 -7.90
CA HIS A 6 -9.32 3.33 -7.43
C HIS A 6 -10.56 2.82 -8.19
N GLN A 7 -10.43 2.59 -9.48
CA GLN A 7 -11.52 2.14 -10.35
C GLN A 7 -11.94 0.68 -10.09
N ARG A 8 -11.08 -0.11 -9.44
CA ARG A 8 -11.36 -1.52 -9.12
C ARG A 8 -11.95 -1.71 -7.73
N LEU A 9 -12.01 -0.64 -6.94
CA LEU A 9 -12.55 -0.66 -5.58
C LEU A 9 -14.08 -0.54 -5.62
N SER A 10 -14.74 -1.23 -4.69
CA SER A 10 -16.15 -1.00 -4.42
C SER A 10 -16.41 0.43 -3.94
N VAL A 11 -17.66 0.90 -4.04
CA VAL A 11 -18.03 2.26 -3.60
C VAL A 11 -17.74 2.48 -2.11
N ALA A 12 -17.90 1.45 -1.28
CA ALA A 12 -17.59 1.49 0.15
C ALA A 12 -16.09 1.69 0.41
N GLU A 13 -15.24 0.92 -0.28
CA GLU A 13 -13.78 1.06 -0.18
C GLU A 13 -13.31 2.41 -0.71
N GLN A 14 -13.84 2.87 -1.84
CA GLN A 14 -13.53 4.20 -2.38
C GLN A 14 -13.85 5.33 -1.39
N ARG A 15 -14.89 5.17 -0.55
CA ARG A 15 -15.23 6.16 0.48
C ARG A 15 -14.16 6.22 1.56
N VAL A 16 -13.63 5.08 2.00
CA VAL A 16 -12.54 5.01 2.99
C VAL A 16 -11.28 5.66 2.45
N TYR A 17 -10.90 5.36 1.20
CA TYR A 17 -9.73 5.98 0.58
C TYR A 17 -9.89 7.50 0.42
N ARG A 18 -11.07 7.98 0.01
CA ARG A 18 -11.33 9.43 -0.08
C ARG A 18 -11.22 10.13 1.29
N GLN A 19 -11.65 9.48 2.36
CA GLN A 19 -11.49 10.01 3.72
C GLN A 19 -10.01 10.03 4.13
N GLY A 20 -9.25 9.00 3.75
CA GLY A 20 -7.80 8.95 3.98
C GLY A 20 -7.03 10.02 3.21
N ASP A 21 -7.41 10.31 1.97
CA ASP A 21 -6.77 11.34 1.14
C ASP A 21 -6.90 12.75 1.74
N ALA A 22 -7.94 13.01 2.54
CA ALA A 22 -8.09 14.27 3.26
C ALA A 22 -7.09 14.44 4.43
N VAL A 23 -6.47 13.35 4.90
CA VAL A 23 -5.52 13.38 6.01
C VAL A 23 -4.13 13.77 5.48
N THR A 24 -3.76 15.03 5.71
CA THR A 24 -2.46 15.57 5.27
C THR A 24 -1.34 15.37 6.29
N LYS A 25 -1.66 15.17 7.57
CA LYS A 25 -0.70 15.01 8.67
C LYS A 25 -1.21 13.98 9.67
N VAL A 26 -0.32 13.09 10.12
CA VAL A 26 -0.59 12.13 11.19
C VAL A 26 0.40 12.38 12.32
N PRO A 27 -0.06 12.71 13.54
CA PRO A 27 0.85 12.91 14.67
C PRO A 27 1.46 11.57 15.10
N LEU A 28 2.78 11.54 15.26
CA LEU A 28 3.50 10.38 15.77
C LEU A 28 4.03 10.66 17.17
N ARG A 29 3.94 9.68 18.06
CA ARG A 29 4.46 9.79 19.44
C ARG A 29 5.97 10.05 19.48
N ARG A 30 6.74 9.52 18.52
CA ARG A 30 8.19 9.71 18.38
C ARG A 30 8.56 9.95 16.91
N PRO A 31 8.47 11.20 16.42
CA PRO A 31 8.67 11.50 15.00
C PRO A 31 10.13 11.39 14.56
N ALA A 32 11.10 11.37 15.50
CA ALA A 32 12.51 11.24 15.18
C ALA A 32 12.92 9.82 14.75
N THR A 33 12.25 8.79 15.27
CA THR A 33 12.56 7.38 15.00
C THR A 33 12.48 7.00 13.52
N PRO A 34 11.45 7.39 12.75
CA PRO A 34 11.37 7.04 11.33
C PRO A 34 12.24 7.92 10.41
N ARG A 35 12.84 9.02 10.90
CA ARG A 35 13.53 10.00 10.02
C ARG A 35 14.58 9.38 9.10
N PRO A 36 15.50 8.51 9.56
CA PRO A 36 16.53 7.94 8.68
C PRO A 36 15.92 7.13 7.51
N TRP A 37 14.85 6.39 7.78
CA TRP A 37 14.14 5.60 6.79
C TRP A 37 13.39 6.48 5.78
N VAL A 38 12.78 7.57 6.25
CA VAL A 38 12.10 8.55 5.39
C VAL A 38 13.09 9.22 4.44
N GLU A 39 14.26 9.63 4.94
CA GLU A 39 15.30 10.23 4.08
C GLU A 39 15.86 9.21 3.09
N GLY A 40 16.14 7.96 3.51
CA GLY A 40 16.59 6.91 2.60
C GLY A 40 15.59 6.60 1.47
N VAL A 41 14.29 6.65 1.74
CA VAL A 41 13.24 6.50 0.71
C VAL A 41 13.19 7.72 -0.21
N ARG A 42 13.34 8.95 0.32
CA ARG A 42 13.37 10.17 -0.50
C ARG A 42 14.54 10.15 -1.48
N GLU A 43 15.73 9.82 -1.01
CA GLU A 43 16.94 9.70 -1.83
C GLU A 43 16.77 8.64 -2.92
N SER A 44 16.24 7.47 -2.56
CA SER A 44 15.98 6.37 -3.50
C SER A 44 14.93 6.74 -4.56
N SER A 45 13.87 7.47 -4.18
CA SER A 45 12.83 7.92 -5.10
C SER A 45 13.35 8.96 -6.10
N LEU A 46 14.20 9.88 -5.65
CA LEU A 46 14.88 10.83 -6.54
C LEU A 46 15.83 10.12 -7.51
N PHE A 47 16.49 9.05 -7.08
CA PHE A 47 17.34 8.23 -7.94
C PHE A 47 16.52 7.51 -9.02
N GLN A 48 15.37 6.93 -8.67
CA GLN A 48 14.46 6.30 -9.63
C GLN A 48 13.82 7.29 -10.62
N GLN A 49 13.71 8.59 -10.29
CA GLN A 49 13.27 9.61 -11.25
C GLN A 49 14.33 9.94 -12.31
N ARG A 50 15.62 9.66 -12.05
CA ARG A 50 16.73 9.89 -13.00
C ARG A 50 16.99 8.71 -13.93
N VAL A 51 16.49 7.52 -13.62
CA VAL A 51 16.60 6.33 -14.45
C VAL A 51 15.24 6.09 -15.12
N PRO A 52 15.12 6.10 -16.46
CA PRO A 52 13.86 5.75 -17.09
C PRO A 52 13.48 4.33 -16.65
N PRO A 53 12.21 4.05 -16.31
CA PRO A 53 11.83 2.73 -15.84
C PRO A 53 12.09 1.73 -16.97
N ALA A 54 13.15 0.92 -16.80
CA ALA A 54 13.36 -0.24 -17.65
C ALA A 54 12.10 -1.10 -17.55
N GLY A 55 11.51 -1.38 -18.71
CA GLY A 55 10.18 -1.96 -18.86
C GLY A 55 9.91 -3.08 -17.86
N ALA A 56 8.75 -3.01 -17.21
CA ALA A 56 8.31 -3.98 -16.22
C ALA A 56 8.46 -5.42 -16.77
N PRO A 57 9.07 -6.36 -16.02
CA PRO A 57 9.04 -7.75 -16.41
C PRO A 57 7.58 -8.23 -16.37
N LYS A 58 7.11 -8.78 -17.50
CA LYS A 58 5.80 -9.43 -17.62
C LYS A 58 5.62 -10.43 -16.47
N ARG A 59 4.75 -10.09 -15.52
CA ARG A 59 4.30 -10.97 -14.46
C ARG A 59 3.65 -12.19 -15.12
N ARG A 60 4.37 -13.30 -15.16
CA ARG A 60 3.81 -14.60 -15.53
C ARG A 60 2.76 -14.96 -14.47
N GLU A 61 1.57 -15.21 -14.97
CA GLU A 61 0.43 -15.78 -14.29
C GLU A 61 0.82 -17.14 -13.72
N ALA A 62 0.94 -17.23 -12.40
CA ALA A 62 0.88 -18.48 -11.67
C ALA A 62 -0.41 -18.44 -10.87
N ALA A 63 -1.39 -19.18 -11.37
CA ALA A 63 -2.61 -19.49 -10.65
C ALA A 63 -2.23 -20.17 -9.33
N ASP A 64 -2.59 -19.55 -8.22
CA ASP A 64 -2.75 -20.28 -6.97
C ASP A 64 -3.99 -19.73 -6.28
N THR A 65 -5.13 -20.33 -6.64
CA THR A 65 -6.40 -20.22 -5.94
C THR A 65 -6.30 -21.00 -4.62
N GLY A 66 -5.42 -20.54 -3.73
CA GLY A 66 -5.29 -21.04 -2.37
C GLY A 66 -6.37 -20.44 -1.48
N LYS A 67 -7.43 -21.20 -1.23
CA LYS A 67 -8.55 -20.88 -0.35
C LYS A 67 -8.09 -20.25 0.99
N TRP A 68 -8.52 -19.02 1.26
CA TRP A 68 -8.53 -18.51 2.64
C TRP A 68 -9.75 -19.07 3.37
N SER A 69 -9.57 -20.26 3.95
CA SER A 69 -10.53 -20.81 4.91
C SER A 69 -10.46 -20.02 6.22
N THR A 70 -11.48 -19.22 6.50
CA THR A 70 -11.70 -18.54 7.78
C THR A 70 -12.00 -19.57 8.87
N SER A 71 -10.96 -20.01 9.57
CA SER A 71 -11.09 -20.82 10.79
C SER A 71 -11.70 -19.97 11.92
N THR A 72 -12.99 -20.13 12.16
CA THR A 72 -13.65 -19.71 13.41
C THR A 72 -13.89 -20.94 14.29
N ARG A 73 -12.93 -21.29 15.15
CA ARG A 73 -13.17 -22.26 16.23
C ARG A 73 -13.84 -21.53 17.40
N ARG A 74 -15.17 -21.59 17.40
CA ARG A 74 -16.06 -21.26 18.51
C ARG A 74 -15.91 -22.37 19.57
N GLY A 75 -15.13 -22.13 20.62
CA GLY A 75 -15.03 -23.01 21.78
C GLY A 75 -16.08 -22.63 22.82
N GLY A 76 -17.12 -23.45 22.92
CA GLY A 76 -18.13 -23.35 23.96
C GLY A 76 -18.46 -24.74 24.49
N ARG A 77 -17.98 -25.03 25.70
CA ARG A 77 -18.70 -25.55 26.87
C ARG A 77 -17.68 -25.90 27.95
#